data_AF-A0A8D3WXB0-F1
#
_entry.id   AF-A0A8D3WXB0-F1
#
_cell.length_a   1.000
_cell.length_b   1.000
_cell.length_c   1.000
_cell.angle_alpha   90.00
_cell.angle_beta   90.00
_cell.angle_gamma   90.00
#
_symmetry.space_group_name_H-M   'P 1'
#
loop_
_entity.id
_entity.type
_entity.pdbx_description
1 polymer ?
#
loop_
_entity_poly.entity_id
_entity_poly.type
_entity_poly.pdbx_seq_one_letter_code
_entity_poly.pdbx_strand_id
1 'polypeptide(L)'
;MRNSTAKNSVAITTLLSALFFCFILVLASLSPLADSGPNVNTFGSVGMWLSLGMILFLYLLPLAFYMIGINFLKFVMAAFCSIGLLIAASTLLLMPALFYLDWKISQET
;
A
#
# COMPACT_ATOMS: atom_id res chain seq x y z
N MET A 1 33.95 -3.70 6.80
CA MET A 1 33.07 -4.88 6.78
C MET A 1 31.65 -4.43 6.49
N ARG A 2 31.11 -4.74 5.29
CA ARG A 2 29.74 -4.35 4.90
C ARG A 2 28.78 -5.33 5.58
N ASN A 3 28.15 -4.89 6.68
CA ASN A 3 27.32 -5.74 7.52
C ASN A 3 26.14 -6.33 6.71
N SER A 4 26.24 -7.60 6.34
CA SER A 4 25.23 -8.32 5.55
C SER A 4 23.86 -8.35 6.24
N THR A 5 23.84 -8.25 7.58
CA THR A 5 22.62 -8.21 8.39
C THR A 5 21.77 -6.96 8.09
N ALA A 6 22.39 -5.80 7.84
CA ALA A 6 21.66 -4.58 7.52
C ALA A 6 21.04 -4.61 6.11
N LYS A 7 21.71 -5.24 5.13
CA LYS A 7 21.16 -5.42 3.78
C LYS A 7 19.94 -6.34 3.79
N ASN A 8 20.01 -7.41 4.59
CA ASN A 8 18.91 -8.36 4.75
C ASN A 8 17.74 -7.74 5.54
N SER A 9 18.02 -6.95 6.57
CA SER A 9 16.99 -6.26 7.34
C SER A 9 16.15 -5.33 6.47
N VAL A 10 16.78 -4.49 5.63
CA VAL A 10 16.05 -3.60 4.70
C VAL A 10 15.18 -4.40 3.72
N ALA A 11 15.69 -5.52 3.19
CA ALA A 11 14.92 -6.38 2.30
C ALA A 11 13.70 -6.99 3.02
N ILE A 12 13.87 -7.47 4.26
CA ILE A 12 12.77 -8.04 5.06
C ILE A 12 11.71 -6.98 5.38
N THR A 13 12.11 -5.77 5.80
CA THR A 13 11.17 -4.68 6.12
C THR A 13 10.37 -4.26 4.88
N THR A 14 11.04 -4.21 3.72
CA THR A 14 10.40 -3.93 2.43
C THR A 14 9.37 -5.00 2.07
N LEU A 15 9.76 -6.28 2.17
CA LEU A 15 8.89 -7.40 1.83
C LEU A 15 7.67 -7.48 2.76
N LEU A 16 7.89 -7.23 4.06
CA LEU A 16 6.84 -7.18 5.06
C LEU A 16 5.86 -6.04 4.80
N SER A 17 6.35 -4.86 4.40
CA SER A 17 5.50 -3.72 4.03
C SER A 17 4.69 -3.99 2.76
N ALA A 18 5.30 -4.58 1.73
CA ALA A 18 4.61 -4.99 0.50
C ALA A 18 3.49 -5.99 0.79
N LEU A 19 3.75 -6.96 1.66
CA LEU A 19 2.78 -7.97 2.07
C LEU A 19 1.61 -7.35 2.84
N PHE A 20 1.89 -6.40 3.73
CA PHE A 20 0.86 -5.61 4.41
C PHE A 20 0.00 -4.79 3.44
N PHE A 21 0.62 -4.19 2.43
CA PHE A 21 -0.09 -3.40 1.44
C PHE A 21 -1.00 -4.27 0.56
N CYS A 22 -0.54 -5.47 0.18
CA CYS A 22 -1.38 -6.49 -0.45
C CYS A 22 -2.61 -6.82 0.40
N PHE A 23 -2.41 -7.05 1.70
CA PHE A 23 -3.54 -7.34 2.61
C PHE A 23 -4.54 -6.20 2.67
N ILE A 24 -4.09 -4.95 2.79
CA ILE A 24 -4.99 -3.77 2.78
C ILE A 24 -5.77 -3.70 1.47
N LEU A 25 -5.13 -3.98 0.33
CA LEU A 25 -5.79 -3.90 -0.98
C LEU A 25 -6.83 -5.00 -1.19
N VAL A 26 -6.53 -6.21 -0.71
CA VAL A 26 -7.46 -7.35 -0.68
C VAL A 26 -8.63 -7.04 0.26
N LEU A 27 -8.38 -6.49 1.45
CA LEU A 27 -9.41 -6.06 2.40
C LEU A 27 -10.27 -4.91 1.84
N ALA A 28 -9.67 -3.96 1.14
CA ALA A 28 -10.40 -2.88 0.48
C ALA A 28 -11.30 -3.41 -0.64
N SER A 29 -10.85 -4.43 -1.37
CA SER A 29 -11.65 -5.10 -2.42
C SER A 29 -12.77 -5.99 -1.86
N LEU A 30 -12.65 -6.42 -0.59
CA LEU A 30 -13.70 -7.15 0.15
C LEU A 30 -14.66 -6.23 0.90
N SER A 31 -14.26 -4.98 1.15
CA SER A 31 -15.09 -3.99 1.82
C SER A 31 -16.25 -3.57 0.89
N PRO A 32 -17.43 -3.22 1.41
CA PRO A 32 -18.55 -2.69 0.61
C PRO A 32 -18.20 -1.42 -0.21
N LEU A 33 -17.01 -0.85 0.01
CA LEU A 33 -16.40 0.19 -0.83
C LEU A 33 -16.19 -0.27 -2.29
N ALA A 34 -16.02 -1.57 -2.53
CA ALA A 34 -15.85 -2.14 -3.86
C ALA A 34 -17.13 -2.09 -4.72
N ASP A 35 -18.29 -1.79 -4.13
CA ASP A 35 -19.57 -1.56 -4.83
C ASP A 35 -19.90 -0.07 -5.00
N SER A 36 -19.05 0.83 -4.51
CA SER A 36 -19.33 2.28 -4.46
C SER A 36 -19.09 3.01 -5.81
N GLY A 37 -18.83 2.31 -6.91
CA GLY A 37 -18.64 2.95 -8.22
C GLY A 37 -18.57 1.99 -9.44
N PRO A 38 -18.69 2.52 -10.67
CA PRO A 38 -18.67 1.71 -11.90
C PRO A 38 -17.27 1.19 -12.30
N ASN A 39 -16.21 1.58 -11.59
CA ASN A 39 -14.81 1.29 -11.93
C ASN A 39 -13.99 0.81 -10.72
N VAL A 40 -14.66 0.34 -9.65
CA VAL A 40 -13.99 -0.13 -8.44
C VAL A 40 -13.55 -1.58 -8.55
N ASN A 41 -12.46 -1.87 -7.85
CA ASN A 41 -11.77 -3.14 -7.80
C ASN A 41 -12.56 -4.17 -6.99
N THR A 42 -13.52 -4.82 -7.66
CA THR A 42 -14.25 -5.95 -7.09
C THR A 42 -13.33 -7.14 -6.84
N PHE A 43 -13.64 -7.90 -5.77
CA PHE A 43 -12.85 -9.05 -5.38
C PHE A 43 -12.77 -10.09 -6.50
N GLY A 44 -11.55 -10.42 -6.94
CA GLY A 44 -11.32 -11.37 -8.04
C GLY A 44 -11.44 -10.80 -9.45
N SER A 45 -11.71 -9.49 -9.62
CA SER A 45 -11.71 -8.82 -10.92
C SER A 45 -10.31 -8.68 -11.51
N VAL A 46 -10.22 -8.66 -12.84
CA VAL A 46 -8.99 -8.39 -13.60
C VAL A 46 -8.33 -7.08 -13.14
N GLY A 47 -9.14 -6.07 -12.75
CA GLY A 47 -8.63 -4.80 -12.22
C GLY A 47 -7.93 -4.93 -10.86
N MET A 48 -8.39 -5.83 -9.99
CA MET A 48 -7.74 -6.13 -8.70
C MET A 48 -6.38 -6.80 -8.93
N TRP A 49 -6.34 -7.81 -9.80
CA TRP A 49 -5.10 -8.52 -10.15
C TRP A 49 -4.07 -7.60 -10.83
N LEU A 50 -4.50 -6.70 -11.71
CA LEU A 50 -3.64 -5.67 -12.31
C LEU A 50 -3.08 -4.69 -11.27
N SER A 51 -3.91 -4.26 -10.33
CA SER A 51 -3.49 -3.36 -9.24
C SER A 51 -2.46 -4.04 -8.33
N LEU A 52 -2.72 -5.30 -7.96
CA LEU A 52 -1.78 -6.15 -7.23
C LEU A 52 -0.45 -6.30 -7.99
N GLY A 53 -0.52 -6.63 -9.28
CA GLY A 53 0.65 -6.76 -10.14
C GLY A 53 1.47 -5.47 -10.24
N MET A 54 0.82 -4.32 -10.39
CA MET A 54 1.48 -3.02 -10.46
C MET A 54 2.19 -2.64 -9.16
N ILE A 55 1.56 -2.88 -8.01
CA ILE A 55 2.18 -2.61 -6.70
C ILE A 55 3.33 -3.57 -6.44
N LEU A 56 3.16 -4.86 -6.76
CA LEU A 56 4.20 -5.86 -6.61
C LEU A 56 5.39 -5.52 -7.52
N PHE A 57 5.14 -5.09 -8.76
CA PHE A 57 6.18 -4.64 -9.69
C PHE A 57 6.91 -3.39 -9.18
N LEU A 58 6.17 -2.39 -8.69
CA LEU A 58 6.74 -1.18 -8.09
C LEU A 58 7.56 -1.45 -6.82
N TYR A 59 7.30 -2.55 -6.11
CA TYR A 59 8.10 -2.98 -4.95
C TYR A 59 9.28 -3.88 -5.32
N LEU A 60 9.11 -4.81 -6.27
CA LEU A 60 10.16 -5.73 -6.72
C LEU A 60 11.25 -4.99 -7.52
N LEU A 61 10.87 -4.00 -8.32
CA LEU A 61 11.80 -3.28 -9.20
C LEU A 61 12.88 -2.54 -8.37
N PRO A 62 12.55 -1.71 -7.37
CA PRO A 62 13.55 -1.09 -6.49
C PRO A 62 14.36 -2.12 -5.68
N LEU A 63 13.76 -3.24 -5.29
CA LEU A 63 14.43 -4.30 -4.54
C LEU A 63 15.50 -5.02 -5.39
N ALA A 64 15.17 -5.36 -6.64
CA ALA A 64 16.09 -6.00 -7.58
C ALA A 64 17.29 -5.10 -7.89
N PHE A 65 17.04 -3.81 -8.09
CA PHE A 65 18.09 -2.83 -8.31
C PHE A 65 18.90 -2.48 -7.04
N TYR A 66 18.30 -2.56 -5.85
CA TYR A 66 19.02 -2.45 -4.57
C TYR A 66 19.98 -3.63 -4.35
N MET A 67 19.60 -4.84 -4.78
CA MET A 67 20.47 -6.01 -4.73
C MET A 67 21.75 -5.82 -5.55
N ILE A 68 21.65 -5.15 -6.70
CA ILE A 68 22.75 -4.80 -7.63
C ILE A 68 23.71 -3.75 -7.03
N GLY A 69 23.32 -3.04 -5.96
CA GLY A 69 24.23 -2.20 -5.17
C GLY A 69 24.28 -0.72 -5.54
N ILE A 70 23.30 -0.23 -6.30
CA ILE A 70 23.18 1.19 -6.65
C ILE A 70 22.63 1.95 -5.44
N ASN A 71 23.48 2.76 -4.79
CA ASN A 71 23.11 3.52 -3.58
C ASN A 71 21.95 4.51 -3.79
N PHE A 72 21.72 4.96 -5.03
CA PHE A 72 20.63 5.87 -5.39
C PHE A 72 19.23 5.28 -5.11
N LEU A 73 19.09 3.95 -5.13
CA LEU A 73 17.80 3.30 -4.89
C LEU A 73 17.34 3.28 -3.43
N LYS A 74 18.23 3.58 -2.49
CA LYS A 74 17.80 3.86 -1.10
C LYS A 74 16.85 5.07 -1.05
N PHE A 75 17.10 6.07 -1.90
CA PHE A 75 16.25 7.25 -2.02
C PHE A 75 14.90 6.91 -2.63
N VAL A 76 14.89 6.07 -3.67
CA VAL A 76 13.65 5.59 -4.31
C VAL A 76 12.80 4.78 -3.33
N MET A 77 13.41 3.88 -2.54
CA MET A 77 12.70 3.14 -1.50
C MET A 77 12.14 4.04 -0.40
N ALA A 78 12.90 5.04 0.05
CA ALA A 78 12.43 5.99 1.05
C ALA A 78 11.26 6.83 0.53
N ALA A 79 11.33 7.29 -0.73
CA ALA A 79 10.24 8.02 -1.37
C ALA A 79 8.97 7.16 -1.49
N PHE A 80 9.10 5.92 -1.97
CA PHE A 80 7.96 5.00 -2.10
C PHE A 80 7.33 4.67 -0.74
N CYS A 81 8.16 4.44 0.28
CA CYS A 81 7.72 4.22 1.66
C CYS A 81 6.99 5.44 2.22
N SER A 82 7.50 6.66 1.98
CA SER A 82 6.86 7.89 2.44
C SER A 82 5.50 8.14 1.78
N ILE A 83 5.36 7.84 0.47
CA ILE A 83 4.08 7.94 -0.24
C ILE A 83 3.10 6.91 0.31
N GLY A 84 3.53 5.66 0.51
CA GLY A 84 2.68 4.61 1.09
C GLY A 84 2.21 4.96 2.50
N LEU A 85 3.11 5.53 3.32
CA LEU A 85 2.79 6.00 4.67
C LEU A 85 1.83 7.20 4.65
N LEU A 86 2.02 8.13 3.72
CA LEU A 86 1.12 9.27 3.53
C LEU A 86 -0.30 8.81 3.17
N ILE A 87 -0.42 7.85 2.24
CA ILE A 87 -1.71 7.26 1.86
C ILE A 87 -2.34 6.57 3.06
N ALA A 88 -1.60 5.72 3.77
CA ALA A 88 -2.10 5.02 4.96
C ALA A 88 -2.52 5.98 6.09
N ALA A 89 -1.77 7.06 6.31
CA ALA A 89 -2.12 8.09 7.28
C ALA A 89 -3.40 8.83 6.86
N SER A 90 -3.52 9.16 5.57
CA SER A 90 -4.71 9.84 5.04
C SER A 90 -5.97 8.98 5.13
N THR A 91 -5.89 7.68 4.84
CA THR A 91 -7.05 6.77 4.94
C THR A 91 -7.45 6.56 6.40
N LEU A 92 -6.48 6.43 7.31
CA LEU A 92 -6.74 6.29 8.74
C LEU A 92 -7.36 7.55 9.36
N LEU A 93 -7.07 8.74 8.83
CA LEU A 93 -7.69 10.00 9.25
C LEU A 93 -9.08 10.22 8.64
N LEU A 94 -9.25 9.92 7.35
CA LEU A 94 -10.48 10.17 6.61
C LEU A 94 -11.60 9.21 6.99
N MET A 95 -11.30 7.94 7.25
CA MET A 95 -12.32 6.94 7.64
C MET A 95 -13.13 7.34 8.89
N PRO A 96 -12.51 7.67 10.04
CA PRO A 96 -13.27 8.09 11.23
C PRO A 96 -13.94 9.45 11.04
N ALA A 97 -13.35 10.36 10.25
CA ALA A 97 -13.95 11.67 9.97
C ALA A 97 -15.23 11.54 9.14
N LEU A 98 -15.21 10.72 8.07
CA LEU A 98 -16.39 10.43 7.25
C LEU A 98 -17.45 9.66 8.04
N PHE A 99 -17.02 8.68 8.86
CA PHE A 99 -17.94 7.96 9.76
C PHE A 99 -18.61 8.89 10.79
N TYR A 100 -17.87 9.86 11.34
CA TYR A 100 -18.43 10.85 12.25
C TYR A 100 -19.45 11.78 11.56
N LEU A 101 -19.15 12.20 10.33
CA LEU A 101 -20.07 13.02 9.53
C LEU A 101 -21.36 12.25 9.18
N ASP A 102 -21.24 10.99 8.77
CA ASP A 102 -22.38 10.10 8.49
C ASP A 102 -23.25 9.88 9.73
N TRP A 103 -22.62 9.56 10.88
CA TRP A 103 -23.31 9.46 12.16
C TRP A 103 -24.10 10.73 12.48
N LYS A 104 -23.49 11.90 12.21
CA LYS A 104 -24.11 13.20 12.52
C LYS A 104 -25.30 13.51 11.63
N ILE A 105 -25.18 13.23 10.32
CA ILE A 105 -26.30 13.37 9.37
C ILE A 105 -27.47 12.47 9.76
N SER A 106 -27.19 11.24 10.23
CA SER A 106 -28.25 10.31 10.65
C SER A 106 -29.00 10.74 11.92
N GLN A 107 -28.51 11.72 12.68
CA GLN A 107 -29.24 12.30 13.82
C GLN A 107 -30.10 13.51 13.41
N GLU A 108 -29.84 14.12 12.27
CA GLU A 108 -30.57 15.30 11.76
C GLU A 108 -31.70 14.93 10.78
N THR A 109 -31.87 13.65 10.43
CA THR A 109 -32.92 13.14 9.53
C THR A 109 -33.94 12.28 10.27
#